data_AF-A0A954BDS1-F1
#
_entry.id   AF-A0A954BDS1-F1
#
_cell.length_a   1.000
_cell.length_b   1.000
_cell.length_c   1.000
_cell.angle_alpha   90.00
_cell.angle_beta   90.00
_cell.angle_gamma   90.00
#
_symmetry.space_group_name_H-M   'P 1'
#
loop_
_entity.id
_entity.type
_entity.pdbx_description
1 polymer ?
#
loop_
_entity_poly.entity_id
_entity_poly.type
_entity_poly.pdbx_seq_one_letter_code
_entity_poly.pdbx_strand_id
1 'polypeptide(L)' 'MTDYREVNFDGLIGPTHNYAGLSLGNIASAKNAGAVSNPRAAALQGLAKMRALTKLGCVQGFLPP' A
#
# COMPACT_ATOMS: atom_id res chain seq x y z
N MET A 1 -20.77 1.81 27.83
CA MET A 1 -19.36 1.99 27.43
C MET A 1 -19.30 1.68 25.95
N THR A 2 -19.07 2.68 25.09
CA THR A 2 -19.08 2.48 23.65
C THR A 2 -17.84 1.71 23.23
N ASP A 3 -18.01 0.55 22.60
CA ASP A 3 -16.91 -0.28 22.08
C ASP A 3 -16.45 0.32 20.73
N TYR A 4 -15.37 1.12 20.77
CA TYR A 4 -14.72 1.63 19.56
C TYR A 4 -13.51 0.75 19.23
N ARG A 5 -13.34 0.43 17.95
CA ARG A 5 -12.15 -0.29 17.47
C ARG A 5 -11.46 0.50 16.38
N GLU A 6 -10.13 0.49 16.44
CA GLU A 6 -9.31 0.90 15.32
C GLU A 6 -9.48 -0.11 14.17
N VAL A 7 -9.59 0.43 12.95
CA VAL A 7 -9.70 -0.37 11.72
C VAL A 7 -8.67 0.13 10.73
N ASN A 8 -7.82 -0.76 10.24
CA ASN A 8 -6.87 -0.44 9.19
C ASN A 8 -7.58 -0.42 7.84
N PHE A 9 -7.44 0.68 7.09
CA PHE A 9 -7.86 0.77 5.69
C PHE A 9 -6.65 1.02 4.82
N ASP A 10 -6.33 0.04 3.99
CA ASP A 10 -5.16 0.07 3.13
C ASP A 10 -5.51 0.36 1.67
N GLY A 11 -4.72 1.19 0.99
CA GLY A 11 -4.86 1.40 -0.44
C GLY A 11 -4.42 0.17 -1.24
N LEU A 12 -5.29 -0.35 -2.10
CA LEU A 12 -4.91 -1.39 -3.04
C LEU A 12 -4.11 -0.75 -4.19
N ILE A 13 -2.90 -1.25 -4.44
CA ILE A 13 -2.02 -0.70 -5.47
C ILE A 13 -2.64 -0.89 -6.85
N GLY A 14 -2.78 0.20 -7.60
CA GLY A 14 -3.35 0.21 -8.94
C GLY A 14 -2.42 -0.33 -10.05
N PRO A 15 -2.99 -0.69 -11.22
CA PRO A 15 -2.24 -1.28 -12.32
C PRO A 15 -1.23 -0.32 -12.97
N THR A 16 -1.37 0.99 -12.75
CA THR A 16 -0.49 2.04 -13.28
C THR A 16 0.67 2.41 -12.34
N HIS A 17 0.88 1.66 -11.25
CA HIS A 17 1.99 1.88 -10.32
C HIS A 17 3.35 1.99 -11.05
N ASN A 18 4.06 3.08 -10.81
CA ASN A 18 5.32 3.40 -11.48
C ASN A 18 6.23 4.25 -10.58
N TYR A 19 7.47 4.48 -11.06
CA TYR A 19 8.44 5.34 -10.40
C TYR A 19 8.74 6.57 -11.26
N ALA A 20 7.80 7.52 -11.33
CA ALA A 20 7.95 8.72 -12.16
C ALA A 20 8.77 9.86 -11.52
N GLY A 21 9.17 9.74 -10.24
CA GLY A 21 10.01 10.76 -9.61
C GLY A 21 9.31 12.08 -9.28
N LEU A 22 7.96 12.11 -9.26
CA LEU A 22 7.17 13.35 -9.23
C LEU A 22 7.12 14.05 -7.86
N SER A 23 7.50 13.38 -6.78
CA SER A 23 7.39 13.94 -5.42
C SER A 23 8.67 14.67 -5.01
N LEU A 24 8.69 16.00 -5.16
CA LEU A 24 9.80 16.86 -4.72
C LEU A 24 10.08 16.66 -3.21
N GLY A 25 11.35 16.50 -2.85
CA GLY A 25 11.77 16.24 -1.47
C GLY A 25 11.66 14.77 -1.02
N ASN A 26 10.98 13.91 -1.77
CA ASN A 26 10.96 12.47 -1.49
C ASN A 26 12.19 11.78 -2.12
N ILE A 27 13.19 11.50 -1.29
CA ILE A 27 14.45 10.86 -1.70
C ILE A 27 14.21 9.51 -2.39
N ALA A 28 13.24 8.70 -1.92
CA ALA A 28 12.94 7.41 -2.52
C ALA A 28 12.29 7.56 -3.91
N SER A 29 11.41 8.55 -4.10
CA SER A 29 10.83 8.88 -5.41
C SER A 29 11.91 9.32 -6.39
N ALA A 30 12.78 10.25 -6.00
CA ALA A 30 13.85 10.75 -6.86
C ALA A 30 14.88 9.66 -7.21
N LYS A 31 15.32 8.87 -6.22
CA LYS A 31 16.34 7.83 -6.41
C LYS A 31 15.89 6.70 -7.36
N ASN A 32 14.61 6.37 -7.37
CA ASN A 32 14.07 5.29 -8.20
C ASN A 32 13.41 5.79 -9.49
N ALA A 33 13.50 7.09 -9.79
CA ALA A 33 12.86 7.68 -10.97
C ALA A 33 13.30 6.98 -12.27
N GLY A 34 12.33 6.59 -13.10
CA GLY A 34 12.54 5.90 -14.37
C GLY A 34 12.83 4.40 -14.26
N ALA A 35 12.94 3.84 -13.05
CA ALA A 35 13.11 2.40 -12.88
C ALA A 35 11.85 1.62 -13.30
N VAL A 36 12.04 0.37 -13.71
CA VAL A 36 10.94 -0.54 -14.06
C VAL A 36 10.15 -0.89 -12.81
N SER A 37 8.84 -0.66 -12.84
CA SER A 37 7.92 -1.08 -11.78
C SER A 37 7.33 -2.46 -12.04
N ASN A 38 6.82 -3.10 -10.98
CA ASN A 38 6.06 -4.34 -11.07
C ASN A 38 4.71 -4.18 -10.33
N PRO A 39 3.67 -3.63 -11.00
CA PRO A 39 2.39 -3.32 -10.36
C PRO A 39 1.73 -4.52 -9.69
N ARG A 40 1.80 -5.70 -10.33
CA ARG A 40 1.23 -6.94 -9.78
C ARG A 40 1.95 -7.35 -8.50
N ALA A 41 3.28 -7.31 -8.48
CA ALA A 41 4.05 -7.63 -7.28
C ALA A 41 3.76 -6.63 -6.15
N ALA A 42 3.66 -5.33 -6.45
CA ALA A 42 3.33 -4.29 -5.47
C ALA A 42 1.94 -4.53 -4.84
N ALA A 43 0.93 -4.87 -5.65
CA ALA A 43 -0.40 -5.23 -5.15
C ALA A 43 -0.35 -6.50 -4.26
N LEU A 44 0.38 -7.53 -4.67
CA LEU A 44 0.53 -8.77 -3.88
C LEU A 44 1.25 -8.53 -2.55
N GLN A 45 2.24 -7.65 -2.51
CA GLN A 45 2.92 -7.23 -1.26
C GLN A 45 1.94 -6.52 -0.30
N GLY A 46 1.11 -5.61 -0.83
CA GLY A 46 0.05 -4.95 -0.06
C GLY A 46 -0.95 -5.94 0.53
N LEU A 47 -1.47 -6.85 -0.29
CA LEU A 47 -2.40 -7.91 0.14
C LEU A 47 -1.77 -8.85 1.17
N ALA A 48 -0.49 -9.21 1.01
CA ALA A 48 0.23 -10.05 1.96
C ALA A 48 0.30 -9.39 3.35
N LYS A 49 0.60 -8.09 3.40
CA LYS A 49 0.58 -7.32 4.64
C LYS A 49 -0.81 -7.26 5.27
N MET A 50 -1.85 -6.90 4.51
CA MET A 50 -3.24 -6.86 5.01
C MET A 50 -3.63 -8.21 5.64
N ARG A 51 -3.32 -9.32 4.94
CA ARG A 51 -3.57 -10.68 5.44
C ARG A 51 -2.79 -11.00 6.71
N ALA A 52 -1.55 -10.52 6.84
CA ALA A 52 -0.75 -10.69 8.05
C ALA A 52 -1.38 -9.96 9.26
N LEU A 53 -1.85 -8.72 9.06
CA LEU A 53 -2.52 -7.95 10.11
C LEU A 53 -3.85 -8.60 10.54
N THR A 54 -4.64 -9.10 9.58
CA THR A 54 -5.86 -9.87 9.90
C THR A 54 -5.54 -11.11 10.74
N LYS A 55 -4.44 -11.82 10.44
CA LYS A 55 -4.00 -12.98 11.24
C LYS A 55 -3.57 -12.60 12.66
N LEU A 56 -3.13 -11.36 12.88
CA LEU A 56 -2.79 -10.82 14.21
C LEU A 56 -4.00 -10.26 14.97
N GLY A 57 -5.21 -10.34 14.39
CA GLY A 57 -6.45 -9.88 15.03
C GLY A 57 -6.79 -8.41 14.76
N CYS A 58 -6.03 -7.71 13.91
CA CYS A 58 -6.37 -6.35 13.51
C CYS A 58 -7.55 -6.36 12.53
N VAL A 59 -8.54 -5.50 12.77
CA VAL A 59 -9.65 -5.30 11.81
C VAL A 59 -9.11 -4.60 10.57
N GLN A 60 -9.45 -5.14 9.39
CA GLN A 60 -8.83 -4.75 8.13
C GLN A 60 -9.90 -4.52 7.05
N GLY A 61 -9.79 -3.39 6.35
CA GLY A 61 -10.46 -3.08 5.09
C GLY A 61 -9.44 -2.61 4.04
N PHE A 62 -9.92 -2.36 2.82
CA PHE A 62 -9.09 -1.79 1.76
C PHE A 62 -9.89 -0.80 0.90
N LEU A 63 -9.17 0.11 0.26
CA LEU A 63 -9.72 1.11 -0.67
C LEU A 63 -9.22 0.78 -2.09
N PRO A 64 -10.10 0.73 -3.10
CA PRO A 64 -9.70 0.46 -4.49
C PRO A 64 -8.87 1.61 -5.08
N PRO A 65 -8.03 1.32 -6.10
CA PRO A 65 -7.25 2.33 -6.83
C PRO A 65 -8.09 3.17 -7.80
#